data_AF-A0A2E7PJF3-F1
#
_entry.id   AF-A0A2E7PJF3-F1
#
_cell.length_a   1.000
_cell.length_b   1.000
_cell.length_c   1.000
_cell.angle_alpha   90.00
_cell.angle_beta   90.00
_cell.angle_gamma   90.00
#
_symmetry.space_group_name_H-M   'P 1'
#
loop_
_entity.id
_entity.type
_entity.pdbx_description
1 polymer ?
#
loop_
_entity_poly.entity_id
_entity_poly.type
_entity_poly.pdbx_seq_one_letter_code
_entity_poly.pdbx_strand_id
1 'polypeptide(L)'
;MPITLFATLGKAYRFLWDERRDLFAYAFLPVLLVSFIQIAGLWLTGDWQLFFEALSATPESAHTPHRPLDPREIPAADIAAMVANAIAAFAAYAMFAVAWFRRYLIGPESTTVGAAMRWGQRQWRFVARFFMLIFVVLLLGVLATLPLSLFTNANPILDMFARTAIVIASLLVTARLLLILPAAALDHNLGIRDAANATAGKSWYMVGLYLFSLLPMLFALIIIGQIIAGLAIGLGGPSLSFMFVALLLQQSIMFVAIAAQVTALAEAYRQLVLPPA
;
A
#
# COMPACT_ATOMS: atom_id res chain seq x y z
N MET A 1 -9.59 -27.92 9.57
CA MET A 1 -8.18 -28.00 9.12
C MET A 1 -7.37 -26.91 9.81
N PRO A 2 -6.12 -27.15 10.21
CA PRO A 2 -5.27 -26.12 10.81
C PRO A 2 -5.04 -24.98 9.82
N ILE A 3 -5.26 -23.74 10.27
CA ILE A 3 -5.02 -22.54 9.47
C ILE A 3 -3.52 -22.31 9.41
N THR A 4 -2.92 -22.49 8.24
CA THR A 4 -1.50 -22.22 8.02
C THR A 4 -1.32 -21.00 7.13
N LEU A 5 -0.26 -20.24 7.41
CA LEU A 5 0.10 -19.02 6.68
C LEU A 5 0.24 -19.31 5.17
N PHE A 6 1.04 -20.31 4.82
CA PHE A 6 1.31 -20.67 3.42
C PHE A 6 0.08 -21.21 2.69
N ALA A 7 -0.82 -21.94 3.35
CA ALA A 7 -2.07 -22.36 2.71
C ALA A 7 -2.98 -21.15 2.41
N THR A 8 -3.01 -20.16 3.30
CA THR A 8 -3.79 -18.93 3.11
C THR A 8 -3.24 -18.11 1.95
N LEU A 9 -1.92 -17.86 1.94
CA LEU A 9 -1.25 -17.15 0.86
C LEU A 9 -1.36 -17.89 -0.47
N GLY A 10 -1.19 -19.21 -0.47
CA GLY A 10 -1.33 -20.04 -1.66
C GLY A 10 -2.73 -19.96 -2.28
N LYS A 11 -3.78 -19.96 -1.46
CA LYS A 11 -5.16 -19.73 -1.94
C LYS A 11 -5.33 -18.32 -2.51
N ALA A 12 -4.78 -17.30 -1.83
CA ALA A 12 -4.88 -15.91 -2.27
C ALA A 12 -4.20 -15.70 -3.64
N TYR A 13 -2.97 -16.20 -3.81
CA TYR A 13 -2.25 -16.11 -5.09
C TYR A 13 -2.89 -16.95 -6.19
N ARG A 14 -3.43 -18.13 -5.86
CA ARG A 14 -4.17 -18.95 -6.83
C ARG A 14 -5.40 -18.19 -7.34
N PHE A 15 -6.18 -17.60 -6.43
CA PHE A 15 -7.33 -16.78 -6.82
C PHE A 15 -6.93 -15.61 -7.72
N LEU A 16 -5.86 -14.87 -7.37
CA LEU A 16 -5.35 -13.78 -8.21
C LEU A 16 -5.00 -14.24 -9.63
N TRP A 17 -4.42 -15.43 -9.76
CA TRP A 17 -4.03 -15.99 -11.04
C TRP A 17 -5.24 -16.43 -11.87
N ASP A 18 -6.19 -17.10 -11.21
CA ASP A 18 -7.42 -17.60 -11.83
C ASP A 18 -8.28 -16.42 -12.33
N GLU A 19 -8.37 -15.35 -11.54
CA GLU A 19 -9.15 -14.14 -11.81
C GLU A 19 -8.31 -12.98 -12.41
N ARG A 20 -7.15 -13.28 -13.04
CA ARG A 20 -6.22 -12.25 -13.55
C ARG A 20 -6.85 -11.28 -14.55
N ARG A 21 -7.82 -11.75 -15.35
CA ARG A 21 -8.53 -10.90 -16.33
C ARG A 21 -9.32 -9.81 -15.62
N ASP A 22 -10.03 -10.18 -14.56
CA ASP A 22 -10.81 -9.26 -13.76
C ASP A 22 -9.90 -8.34 -12.96
N LEU A 23 -8.79 -8.88 -12.42
CA LEU A 23 -7.75 -8.07 -11.78
C LEU A 23 -7.29 -6.92 -12.68
N PHE A 24 -6.91 -7.22 -13.93
CA PHE A 24 -6.49 -6.20 -14.88
C PHE A 24 -7.63 -5.26 -15.27
N ALA A 25 -8.86 -5.76 -15.43
CA ALA A 25 -10.01 -4.92 -15.73
C ALA A 25 -10.31 -3.91 -14.60
N TYR A 26 -10.22 -4.34 -13.34
CA TYR A 26 -10.39 -3.45 -12.18
C TYR A 26 -9.21 -2.50 -12.01
N ALA A 27 -7.97 -2.94 -12.24
CA ALA A 27 -6.78 -2.12 -12.04
C ALA A 27 -6.54 -1.11 -13.17
N PHE A 28 -7.01 -1.38 -14.40
CA PHE A 28 -6.64 -0.60 -15.59
C PHE A 28 -6.92 0.91 -15.45
N LEU A 29 -8.16 1.29 -15.13
CA LEU A 29 -8.53 2.70 -15.01
C LEU A 29 -7.83 3.40 -13.82
N PRO A 30 -7.79 2.81 -12.61
CA PRO A 30 -6.99 3.30 -11.49
C PRO A 30 -5.51 3.51 -11.82
N VAL A 31 -4.85 2.53 -12.45
CA VAL A 31 -3.43 2.62 -12.85
C VAL A 31 -3.24 3.78 -13.81
N LEU A 32 -4.05 3.87 -14.86
CA LEU A 32 -3.95 4.93 -15.86
C LEU A 32 -4.16 6.31 -15.25
N LEU A 33 -5.16 6.47 -14.37
CA LEU A 33 -5.46 7.73 -13.70
C LEU A 33 -4.28 8.19 -12.83
N VAL A 34 -3.76 7.30 -11.97
CA VAL A 34 -2.68 7.65 -11.05
C VAL A 34 -1.39 7.94 -11.82
N SER A 35 -1.04 7.11 -12.81
CA SER A 35 0.14 7.36 -13.65
C SER A 35 0.02 8.67 -14.42
N PHE A 36 -1.17 9.02 -14.92
CA PHE A 36 -1.40 10.27 -15.64
C PHE A 36 -1.27 11.49 -14.74
N ILE A 37 -1.85 11.45 -13.54
CA ILE A 37 -1.74 12.56 -12.57
C ILE A 37 -0.30 12.72 -12.11
N GLN A 38 0.40 11.61 -11.87
CA GLN A 38 1.80 11.63 -11.47
C GLN A 38 2.71 12.23 -12.57
N ILE A 39 2.55 11.81 -13.83
CA ILE A 39 3.37 12.37 -14.93
C ILE A 39 3.00 13.83 -15.22
N ALA A 40 1.72 14.21 -15.12
CA ALA A 40 1.30 15.59 -15.27
C ALA A 40 1.88 16.48 -14.16
N GLY A 41 1.89 16.00 -12.92
CA GLY A 41 2.55 16.66 -11.79
C GLY A 41 4.03 16.90 -12.06
N LEU A 42 4.77 15.83 -12.41
CA LEU A 42 6.20 15.93 -12.74
C LEU A 42 6.47 16.89 -13.90
N TRP A 43 5.60 16.90 -14.92
CA TRP A 43 5.73 17.81 -16.06
C TRP A 43 5.50 19.27 -15.67
N LEU A 44 4.49 19.54 -14.83
CA LEU A 44 4.16 20.89 -14.35
C LEU A 44 5.24 21.48 -13.45
N THR A 45 5.87 20.67 -12.62
CA THR A 45 6.91 21.13 -11.68
C THR A 45 8.28 21.24 -12.32
N GLY A 46 8.50 20.55 -13.46
CA GLY A 46 9.83 20.42 -14.06
C GLY A 46 10.68 19.35 -13.38
N ASP A 47 10.20 18.72 -12.30
CA ASP A 47 10.91 17.69 -11.53
C ASP A 47 11.28 16.47 -12.34
N TRP A 48 10.61 16.26 -13.48
CA TRP A 48 11.02 15.23 -14.42
C TRP A 48 12.51 15.38 -14.74
N GLN A 49 13.03 16.60 -14.91
CA GLN A 49 14.44 16.90 -15.20
C GLN A 49 15.38 16.43 -14.08
N LEU A 50 14.98 16.52 -12.82
CA LEU A 50 15.80 16.06 -11.68
C LEU A 50 16.03 14.55 -11.72
N PHE A 51 15.02 13.78 -12.16
CA PHE A 51 15.19 12.34 -12.40
C PHE A 51 16.22 12.06 -13.50
N PHE A 52 16.33 12.93 -14.51
CA PHE A 52 17.31 12.82 -15.58
C PHE A 52 18.72 13.17 -15.14
N GLU A 53 18.86 14.28 -14.43
CA GLU A 53 20.14 14.76 -13.93
C GLU A 53 20.80 13.71 -13.05
N ALA A 54 20.04 13.08 -12.14
CA ALA A 54 20.53 12.00 -11.28
C ALA A 54 21.05 10.77 -12.03
N LEU A 55 20.49 10.44 -13.20
CA LEU A 55 20.93 9.31 -14.02
C LEU A 55 22.13 9.66 -14.92
N SER A 56 22.27 10.93 -15.28
CA SER A 56 23.39 11.44 -16.09
C SER A 56 24.61 11.82 -15.26
N ALA A 57 24.48 11.89 -13.93
CA ALA A 57 25.58 12.20 -13.03
C ALA A 57 26.68 11.14 -13.14
N THR A 58 27.85 11.56 -13.62
CA THR A 58 29.06 10.74 -13.58
C THR A 58 29.48 10.51 -12.12
N PRO A 59 30.19 9.40 -11.79
CA PRO A 59 30.69 9.16 -10.43
C PRO A 59 31.51 10.34 -9.86
N GLU A 60 32.12 11.14 -10.73
CA GLU A 60 32.94 12.31 -10.41
C GLU A 60 32.12 13.56 -10.03
N SER A 61 30.88 13.68 -10.53
CA SER A 61 29.97 14.80 -10.20
C SER A 61 29.10 14.52 -8.96
N ALA A 62 29.07 13.27 -8.47
CA ALA A 62 28.38 12.85 -7.24
C ALA A 62 28.94 13.47 -5.95
N HIS A 63 30.04 14.24 -6.03
CA HIS A 63 30.65 14.95 -4.89
C HIS A 63 30.25 16.42 -4.81
N THR A 64 29.43 16.92 -5.74
CA THR A 64 28.79 18.22 -5.53
C THR A 64 27.79 18.06 -4.38
N PRO A 65 27.94 18.80 -3.26
CA PRO A 65 27.00 18.71 -2.16
C PRO A 65 25.65 19.14 -2.71
N HIS A 66 24.71 18.19 -2.81
CA HIS A 66 23.31 18.50 -3.05
C HIS A 66 22.95 19.60 -2.06
N ARG A 67 22.65 20.80 -2.58
CA ARG A 67 22.22 21.91 -1.75
C ARG A 67 21.09 21.36 -0.88
N PRO A 68 21.21 21.37 0.46
CA PRO A 68 20.15 20.85 1.31
C PRO A 68 18.90 21.63 0.92
N LEU A 69 17.90 20.94 0.40
CA LEU A 69 16.58 21.51 0.13
C LEU A 69 16.12 22.13 1.44
N ASP A 70 16.16 23.46 1.54
CA ASP A 70 15.55 24.15 2.66
C ASP A 70 14.06 23.81 2.57
N PRO A 71 13.44 23.16 3.58
CA PRO A 71 12.03 22.81 3.54
C PRO A 71 11.10 24.02 3.30
N ARG A 72 11.62 25.24 3.49
CA ARG A 72 10.93 26.50 3.21
C ARG A 72 10.94 26.92 1.74
N GLU A 73 11.76 26.29 0.90
CA GLU A 73 11.89 26.60 -0.52
C GLU A 73 11.07 25.67 -1.43
N ILE A 74 10.31 24.69 -0.88
CA ILE A 74 9.47 23.81 -1.71
C ILE A 74 8.42 24.65 -2.44
N PRO A 75 8.46 24.73 -3.78
CA PRO A 75 7.45 25.41 -4.57
C PRO A 75 6.03 24.93 -4.21
N ALA A 76 5.08 25.87 -4.10
CA ALA A 76 3.69 25.51 -3.86
C ALA A 76 3.10 24.56 -4.93
N ALA A 77 3.65 24.63 -6.15
CA ALA A 77 3.31 23.73 -7.25
C ALA A 77 3.64 22.26 -6.94
N ASP A 78 4.80 21.98 -6.33
CA ASP A 78 5.25 20.63 -6.01
C ASP A 78 4.39 20.02 -4.90
N ILE A 79 4.06 20.83 -3.88
CA ILE A 79 3.13 20.42 -2.83
C ILE A 79 1.76 20.10 -3.43
N ALA A 80 1.25 20.95 -4.33
CA ALA A 80 -0.03 20.73 -4.98
C ALA A 80 -0.02 19.45 -5.84
N ALA A 81 1.04 19.21 -6.63
CA ALA A 81 1.21 18.02 -7.44
C ALA A 81 1.29 16.74 -6.56
N MET A 82 2.06 16.80 -5.48
CA MET A 82 2.18 15.70 -4.52
C MET A 82 0.83 15.38 -3.86
N VAL A 83 0.11 16.39 -3.39
CA VAL A 83 -1.20 16.22 -2.74
C VAL A 83 -2.23 15.68 -3.74
N ALA A 84 -2.27 16.22 -4.96
CA ALA A 84 -3.17 15.75 -6.01
C ALA A 84 -2.91 14.27 -6.35
N ASN A 85 -1.64 13.89 -6.51
CA ASN A 85 -1.26 12.50 -6.74
C ASN A 85 -1.63 11.60 -5.55
N ALA A 86 -1.38 12.04 -4.32
CA ALA A 86 -1.71 11.29 -3.11
C ALA A 86 -3.22 11.05 -2.98
N ILE A 87 -4.05 12.08 -3.24
CA ILE A 87 -5.52 11.96 -3.21
C ILE A 87 -6.00 11.01 -4.30
N ALA A 88 -5.47 11.16 -5.53
CA ALA A 88 -5.85 10.31 -6.64
C ALA A 88 -5.47 8.84 -6.40
N ALA A 89 -4.24 8.58 -5.96
CA ALA A 89 -3.77 7.25 -5.60
C ALA A 89 -4.61 6.65 -4.47
N PHE A 90 -4.86 7.41 -3.41
CA PHE A 90 -5.67 6.95 -2.29
C PHE A 90 -7.10 6.59 -2.72
N ALA A 91 -7.77 7.46 -3.49
CA ALA A 91 -9.12 7.20 -3.98
C ALA A 91 -9.15 5.96 -4.88
N ALA A 92 -8.20 5.87 -5.82
CA ALA A 92 -8.07 4.76 -6.75
C ALA A 92 -7.82 3.42 -6.02
N TYR A 93 -6.93 3.41 -5.03
CA TYR A 93 -6.65 2.22 -4.22
C TYR A 93 -7.84 1.83 -3.34
N ALA A 94 -8.54 2.79 -2.74
CA ALA A 94 -9.72 2.50 -1.92
C ALA A 94 -10.85 1.89 -2.75
N MET A 95 -11.13 2.45 -3.93
CA MET A 95 -12.14 1.93 -4.87
C MET A 95 -11.81 0.51 -5.31
N PHE A 96 -10.55 0.29 -5.70
CA PHE A 96 -10.06 -1.02 -6.10
C PHE A 96 -10.14 -2.03 -4.96
N ALA A 97 -9.67 -1.68 -3.76
CA ALA A 97 -9.67 -2.58 -2.61
C ALA A 97 -11.11 -3.02 -2.26
N VAL A 98 -12.06 -2.08 -2.22
CA VAL A 98 -13.48 -2.40 -1.92
C VAL A 98 -14.08 -3.32 -2.98
N ALA A 99 -13.88 -3.01 -4.27
CA ALA A 99 -14.37 -3.86 -5.36
C ALA A 99 -13.75 -5.26 -5.30
N TRP A 100 -12.45 -5.34 -5.04
CA TRP A 100 -11.70 -6.59 -4.98
C TRP A 100 -12.07 -7.45 -3.76
N PHE A 101 -12.27 -6.85 -2.58
CA PHE A 101 -12.79 -7.56 -1.39
C PHE A 101 -14.12 -8.24 -1.68
N ARG A 102 -15.05 -7.53 -2.33
CA ARG A 102 -16.38 -8.05 -2.66
C ARG A 102 -16.30 -9.16 -3.71
N ARG A 103 -15.48 -8.96 -4.75
CA ARG A 103 -15.27 -9.99 -5.77
C ARG A 103 -14.77 -11.30 -5.17
N TYR A 104 -13.87 -11.23 -4.17
CA TYR A 104 -13.36 -12.43 -3.50
C TYR A 104 -14.39 -13.07 -2.56
N LEU A 105 -15.06 -12.27 -1.72
CA LEU A 105 -15.90 -12.79 -0.62
C LEU A 105 -17.33 -13.12 -1.03
N ILE A 106 -17.90 -12.36 -1.98
CA ILE A 106 -19.27 -12.55 -2.47
C ILE A 106 -19.27 -13.33 -3.79
N GLY A 107 -18.25 -13.12 -4.63
CA GLY A 107 -18.14 -13.70 -5.96
C GLY A 107 -18.50 -12.73 -7.09
N PRO A 108 -18.73 -13.23 -8.32
CA PRO A 108 -19.05 -12.41 -9.47
C PRO A 108 -20.44 -11.78 -9.36
N GLU A 109 -20.50 -10.48 -9.05
CA GLU A 109 -21.73 -9.70 -9.19
C GLU A 109 -21.99 -9.41 -10.68
N SER A 110 -23.25 -9.43 -11.11
CA SER A 110 -23.67 -9.08 -12.48
C SER A 110 -23.47 -7.59 -12.82
N THR A 111 -22.84 -6.83 -11.92
CA THR A 111 -22.53 -5.42 -12.09
C THR A 111 -21.32 -5.24 -13.00
N THR A 112 -21.39 -4.26 -13.90
CA THR A 112 -20.25 -3.87 -14.73
C THR A 112 -19.08 -3.38 -13.86
N VAL A 113 -17.84 -3.56 -14.33
CA VAL A 113 -16.61 -3.09 -13.66
C VAL A 113 -16.72 -1.60 -13.28
N GLY A 114 -17.26 -0.79 -14.19
CA GLY A 114 -17.49 0.63 -13.95
C GLY A 114 -18.47 0.90 -12.81
N ALA A 115 -19.53 0.11 -12.66
CA ALA A 115 -20.48 0.26 -11.56
C ALA A 115 -19.86 -0.12 -10.21
N ALA A 116 -19.04 -1.17 -10.17
CA ALA A 116 -18.31 -1.57 -8.97
C ALA A 116 -17.28 -0.51 -8.52
N MET A 117 -16.74 0.24 -9.48
CA MET A 117 -15.81 1.34 -9.28
C MET A 117 -16.49 2.71 -9.13
N ARG A 118 -17.79 2.80 -8.80
CA ARG A 118 -18.39 4.10 -8.48
C ARG A 118 -18.13 4.46 -7.03
N TRP A 119 -17.65 5.68 -6.79
CA TRP A 119 -17.54 6.21 -5.43
C TRP A 119 -18.92 6.35 -4.81
N GLY A 120 -19.14 5.74 -3.65
CA GLY A 120 -20.42 5.70 -2.96
C GLY A 120 -20.27 5.56 -1.45
N GLN A 121 -21.39 5.25 -0.78
CA GLN A 121 -21.42 5.15 0.68
C GLN A 121 -20.49 4.06 1.21
N ARG A 122 -20.29 2.96 0.46
CA ARG A 122 -19.41 1.84 0.83
C ARG A 122 -17.95 2.28 0.92
N GLN A 123 -17.46 3.00 -0.09
CA GLN A 123 -16.10 3.52 -0.12
C GLN A 123 -15.89 4.53 1.01
N TRP A 124 -16.87 5.38 1.30
CA TRP A 124 -16.82 6.27 2.47
C TRP A 124 -16.70 5.51 3.79
N ARG A 125 -17.47 4.44 4.00
CA ARG A 125 -17.34 3.59 5.20
C ARG A 125 -15.95 2.94 5.28
N PHE A 126 -15.45 2.41 4.16
CA PHE A 126 -14.11 1.84 4.09
C PHE A 126 -13.03 2.86 4.45
N VAL A 127 -13.07 4.05 3.86
CA VAL A 127 -12.14 5.15 4.12
C VAL A 127 -12.21 5.61 5.57
N ALA A 128 -13.42 5.77 6.13
CA ALA A 128 -13.59 6.15 7.53
C ALA A 128 -12.97 5.11 8.48
N ARG A 129 -13.16 3.81 8.20
CA ARG A 129 -12.53 2.74 8.98
C ARG A 129 -11.02 2.70 8.79
N PHE A 130 -10.52 2.95 7.59
CA PHE A 130 -9.09 3.05 7.32
C PHE A 130 -8.44 4.20 8.11
N PHE A 131 -9.03 5.39 8.11
CA PHE A 131 -8.54 6.52 8.91
C PHE A 131 -8.67 6.27 10.42
N MET A 132 -9.74 5.61 10.86
CA MET A 132 -9.86 5.17 12.25
C MET A 132 -8.70 4.24 12.65
N LEU A 133 -8.31 3.29 11.79
CA LEU A 133 -7.17 2.41 12.04
C LEU A 133 -5.86 3.19 12.12
N ILE A 134 -5.60 4.10 11.16
CA ILE A 134 -4.42 4.98 11.20
C ILE A 134 -4.39 5.76 12.51
N PHE A 135 -5.51 6.39 12.89
CA PHE A 135 -5.61 7.16 14.12
C PHE A 135 -5.31 6.32 15.36
N VAL A 136 -5.86 5.10 15.46
CA VAL A 136 -5.59 4.19 16.58
C VAL A 136 -4.11 3.81 16.63
N VAL A 137 -3.48 3.51 15.50
CA VAL A 137 -2.06 3.13 15.44
C VAL A 137 -1.15 4.31 15.82
N LEU A 138 -1.43 5.50 15.28
CA LEU A 138 -0.69 6.71 15.64
C LEU A 138 -0.85 7.07 17.11
N LEU A 139 -2.08 6.99 17.64
CA LEU A 139 -2.36 7.25 19.06
C LEU A 139 -1.60 6.27 19.95
N LEU A 140 -1.62 4.97 19.64
CA LEU A 140 -0.87 3.96 20.38
C LEU A 140 0.64 4.21 20.30
N GLY A 141 1.14 4.58 19.12
CA GLY A 141 2.55 4.95 18.92
C GLY A 141 2.96 6.13 19.80
N VAL A 142 2.19 7.22 19.78
CA VAL A 142 2.44 8.43 20.59
C VAL A 142 2.34 8.12 22.08
N LEU A 143 1.30 7.41 22.52
CA LEU A 143 1.13 7.06 23.94
C LEU A 143 2.24 6.13 24.44
N ALA A 144 2.77 5.26 23.59
CA ALA A 144 3.88 4.38 23.95
C ALA A 144 5.23 5.12 24.00
N THR A 145 5.45 6.12 23.14
CA THR A 145 6.73 6.87 23.10
C THR A 145 6.85 7.91 24.22
N LEU A 146 5.75 8.48 24.71
CA LEU A 146 5.75 9.48 25.79
C LEU A 146 6.51 9.02 27.05
N PRO A 147 6.12 7.91 27.74
CA PRO A 147 6.83 7.48 28.94
C PRO A 147 8.25 7.03 28.63
N LEU A 148 8.47 6.42 27.46
CA LEU A 148 9.78 5.92 27.06
C LEU A 148 10.80 7.04 26.86
N SER A 149 10.39 8.17 26.29
CA SER A 149 11.28 9.33 26.11
C SER A 149 11.85 9.88 27.42
N LEU A 150 11.19 9.64 28.56
CA LEU A 150 11.69 10.01 29.88
C LEU A 150 12.84 9.13 30.36
N PHE A 151 12.90 7.87 29.90
CA PHE A 151 13.91 6.89 30.32
C PHE A 151 15.04 6.71 29.30
N THR A 152 14.77 6.94 28.01
CA THR A 152 15.72 6.59 26.93
C THR A 152 16.82 7.62 26.70
N ASN A 153 16.68 8.85 27.21
CA ASN A 153 17.73 9.87 27.13
C ASN A 153 19.04 9.47 27.86
N ALA A 154 18.99 8.49 28.77
CA ALA A 154 20.14 8.03 29.51
C ALA A 154 20.95 6.92 28.80
N ASN A 155 20.36 6.18 27.85
CA ASN A 155 21.04 5.07 27.18
C ASN A 155 20.51 4.87 25.74
N PRO A 156 21.34 5.14 24.70
CA PRO A 156 20.92 5.04 23.30
C PRO A 156 20.60 3.60 22.85
N ILE A 157 21.22 2.59 23.47
CA ILE A 157 20.94 1.18 23.16
C ILE A 157 19.52 0.82 23.61
N LEU A 158 19.13 1.28 24.82
CA LEU A 158 17.80 1.05 25.37
C LEU A 158 16.73 1.77 24.53
N ASP A 159 17.02 2.97 24.01
CA ASP A 159 16.14 3.68 23.06
C ASP A 159 15.86 2.85 21.80
N MET A 160 16.90 2.26 21.20
CA MET A 160 16.76 1.44 19.99
C MET A 160 15.86 0.21 20.23
N PHE A 161 16.08 -0.53 21.33
CA PHE A 161 15.25 -1.68 21.68
C PHE A 161 13.82 -1.28 21.99
N ALA A 162 13.61 -0.18 22.72
CA ALA A 162 12.29 0.33 23.03
C ALA A 162 11.50 0.72 21.78
N ARG A 163 12.12 1.48 20.86
CA ARG A 163 11.49 1.84 19.58
C ARG A 163 11.15 0.62 18.75
N THR A 164 12.06 -0.36 18.69
CA THR A 164 11.82 -1.62 17.99
C THR A 164 10.64 -2.38 18.60
N ALA A 165 10.56 -2.45 19.93
CA ALA A 165 9.44 -3.08 20.64
C ALA A 165 8.11 -2.36 20.36
N ILE A 166 8.09 -1.02 20.35
CA ILE A 166 6.89 -0.23 19.99
C ILE A 166 6.45 -0.54 18.57
N VAL A 167 7.38 -0.59 17.61
CA VAL A 167 7.05 -0.89 16.21
C VAL A 167 6.46 -2.29 16.08
N ILE A 168 7.05 -3.30 16.73
CA ILE A 168 6.54 -4.67 16.72
C ILE A 168 5.15 -4.74 17.37
N ALA A 169 4.96 -4.09 18.52
CA ALA A 169 3.67 -4.04 19.21
C ALA A 169 2.60 -3.36 18.35
N SER A 170 2.95 -2.23 17.72
CA SER A 170 2.07 -1.49 16.81
C SER A 170 1.69 -2.34 15.60
N LEU A 171 2.65 -3.07 15.03
CA LEU A 171 2.42 -3.98 13.91
C LEU A 171 1.48 -5.13 14.30
N LEU A 172 1.68 -5.74 15.49
CA LEU A 172 0.82 -6.79 16.00
C LEU A 172 -0.61 -6.30 16.24
N VAL A 173 -0.80 -5.10 16.78
CA VAL A 173 -2.14 -4.50 16.95
C VAL A 173 -2.77 -4.20 15.59
N THR A 174 -2.02 -3.54 14.69
CA THR A 174 -2.51 -3.18 13.35
C THR A 174 -2.97 -4.43 12.61
N ALA A 175 -2.15 -5.47 12.56
CA ALA A 175 -2.44 -6.71 11.85
C ALA A 175 -3.74 -7.39 12.34
N ARG A 176 -4.06 -7.29 13.63
CA ARG A 176 -5.32 -7.78 14.19
C ARG A 176 -6.52 -6.96 13.75
N LEU A 177 -6.36 -5.63 13.70
CA LEU A 177 -7.42 -4.70 13.35
C LEU A 177 -7.65 -4.58 11.84
N LEU A 178 -6.73 -5.07 11.00
CA LEU A 178 -6.91 -5.09 9.54
C LEU A 178 -8.20 -5.82 9.10
N LEU A 179 -8.70 -6.79 9.88
CA LEU A 179 -9.98 -7.47 9.58
C LEU A 179 -11.20 -6.53 9.55
N ILE A 180 -11.09 -5.31 10.09
CA ILE A 180 -12.15 -4.30 10.00
C ILE A 180 -12.35 -3.83 8.54
N LEU A 181 -11.29 -3.85 7.72
CA LEU A 181 -11.35 -3.42 6.32
C LEU A 181 -12.23 -4.31 5.42
N PRO A 182 -12.04 -5.66 5.38
CA PRO A 182 -12.94 -6.53 4.62
C PRO A 182 -14.38 -6.49 5.16
N ALA A 183 -14.57 -6.36 6.48
CA ALA A 183 -15.91 -6.19 7.05
C ALA A 183 -16.59 -4.91 6.53
N ALA A 184 -15.85 -3.79 6.51
CA ALA A 184 -16.36 -2.52 5.97
C ALA A 184 -16.70 -2.61 4.48
N ALA A 185 -15.92 -3.36 3.70
CA ALA A 185 -16.20 -3.59 2.28
C ALA A 185 -17.47 -4.42 2.04
N LEU A 186 -17.86 -5.27 2.99
CA LEU A 186 -19.07 -6.09 2.96
C LEU A 186 -20.28 -5.44 3.65
N ASP A 187 -20.19 -4.18 4.08
CA ASP A 187 -21.21 -3.51 4.90
C ASP A 187 -21.47 -4.21 6.25
N HIS A 188 -20.52 -5.02 6.75
CA HIS A 188 -20.58 -5.66 8.06
C HIS A 188 -19.96 -4.75 9.12
N ASN A 189 -20.66 -4.59 10.24
CA ASN A 189 -20.16 -3.81 11.37
C ASN A 189 -19.30 -4.68 12.29
N LEU A 190 -18.00 -4.75 12.00
CA LEU A 190 -17.01 -5.36 12.91
C LEU A 190 -16.41 -4.29 13.84
N GLY A 191 -16.54 -4.48 15.15
CA GLY A 191 -15.92 -3.61 16.15
C GLY A 191 -14.43 -3.91 16.36
N ILE A 192 -13.71 -2.98 16.99
CA ILE A 192 -12.29 -3.17 17.38
C ILE A 192 -12.15 -4.39 18.30
N ARG A 193 -13.06 -4.53 19.27
CA ARG A 193 -13.07 -5.65 20.22
C ARG A 193 -13.33 -6.98 19.51
N ASP A 194 -14.27 -7.01 18.56
CA ASP A 194 -14.62 -8.22 17.83
C ASP A 194 -13.49 -8.65 16.91
N ALA A 195 -12.85 -7.71 16.21
CA ALA A 195 -11.66 -7.97 15.40
C ALA A 195 -10.49 -8.49 16.25
N ALA A 196 -10.28 -7.91 17.44
CA ALA A 196 -9.27 -8.39 18.37
C ALA A 196 -9.59 -9.81 18.86
N ASN A 197 -10.83 -10.09 19.26
CA ASN A 197 -11.24 -11.41 19.73
C ASN A 197 -11.13 -12.47 18.62
N ALA A 198 -11.54 -12.15 17.39
CA ALA A 198 -11.45 -13.05 16.24
C ALA A 198 -10.00 -13.44 15.89
N THR A 199 -9.04 -12.57 16.22
CA THR A 199 -7.60 -12.78 15.97
C THR A 199 -6.82 -13.21 17.21
N ALA A 200 -7.49 -13.46 18.33
CA ALA A 200 -6.83 -13.87 19.57
C ALA A 200 -6.05 -15.18 19.37
N GLY A 201 -4.78 -15.19 19.80
CA GLY A 201 -3.87 -16.33 19.61
C GLY A 201 -3.28 -16.47 18.19
N LYS A 202 -3.68 -15.62 17.23
CA LYS A 202 -3.24 -15.68 15.82
C LYS A 202 -2.58 -14.38 15.32
N SER A 203 -2.11 -13.52 16.21
CA SER A 203 -1.50 -12.22 15.85
C SER A 203 -0.29 -12.37 14.91
N TRP A 204 0.61 -13.31 15.21
CA TRP A 204 1.79 -13.58 14.35
C TRP A 204 1.41 -14.12 12.98
N TYR A 205 0.32 -14.90 12.91
CA TYR A 205 -0.23 -15.34 11.63
C TYR A 205 -0.72 -14.14 10.80
N MET A 206 -1.43 -13.18 11.42
CA MET A 206 -1.89 -11.96 10.74
C MET A 206 -0.72 -11.07 10.28
N VAL A 207 0.31 -10.90 11.13
CA VAL A 207 1.53 -10.16 10.76
C VAL A 207 2.25 -10.85 9.61
N GLY A 208 2.43 -12.17 9.70
CA GLY A 208 3.02 -12.96 8.62
C GLY A 208 2.23 -12.80 7.33
N LEU A 209 0.91 -12.83 7.37
CA LEU A 209 0.07 -12.67 6.18
C LEU A 209 0.27 -11.28 5.54
N TYR A 210 0.30 -10.23 6.36
CA TYR A 210 0.60 -8.87 5.88
C TYR A 210 2.00 -8.75 5.25
N LEU A 211 3.04 -9.24 5.92
CA LEU A 211 4.42 -9.11 5.44
C LEU A 211 4.72 -10.02 4.23
N PHE A 212 4.35 -11.30 4.31
CA PHE A 212 4.68 -12.28 3.27
C PHE A 212 3.84 -12.11 1.99
N SER A 213 2.63 -11.51 2.07
CA SER A 213 1.87 -11.16 0.85
C SER A 213 2.51 -10.03 0.04
N LEU A 214 3.31 -9.18 0.69
CA LEU A 214 4.02 -8.05 0.07
C LEU A 214 5.37 -8.44 -0.54
N LEU A 215 6.07 -9.41 0.06
CA LEU A 215 7.44 -9.75 -0.31
C LEU A 215 7.66 -10.01 -1.81
N PRO A 216 6.88 -10.86 -2.51
CA PRO A 216 7.09 -11.12 -3.93
C PRO A 216 7.02 -9.85 -4.79
N MET A 217 6.14 -8.92 -4.39
CA MET A 217 5.92 -7.68 -5.13
C MET A 217 7.00 -6.64 -4.83
N LEU A 218 7.52 -6.61 -3.61
CA LEU A 218 8.71 -5.81 -3.30
C LEU A 218 9.91 -6.26 -4.13
N PHE A 219 10.14 -7.56 -4.25
CA PHE A 219 11.19 -8.09 -5.14
C PHE A 219 10.94 -7.72 -6.60
N ALA A 220 9.70 -7.85 -7.09
CA ALA A 220 9.35 -7.46 -8.45
C ALA A 220 9.60 -5.96 -8.71
N LEU A 221 9.23 -5.08 -7.77
CA LEU A 221 9.48 -3.64 -7.86
C LEU A 221 10.97 -3.32 -7.91
N ILE A 222 11.79 -3.98 -7.08
CA ILE A 222 13.25 -3.79 -7.11
C ILE A 222 13.81 -4.21 -8.46
N ILE A 223 13.48 -5.41 -8.93
CA ILE A 223 13.97 -5.95 -10.21
C ILE A 223 13.57 -5.03 -11.36
N ILE A 224 12.30 -4.61 -11.40
CA ILE A 224 11.78 -3.75 -12.46
C ILE A 224 12.40 -2.35 -12.39
N GLY A 225 12.61 -1.81 -11.18
CA GLY A 225 13.34 -0.55 -10.99
C GLY A 225 14.76 -0.62 -11.56
N GLN A 226 15.49 -1.72 -11.32
CA GLN A 226 16.82 -1.92 -11.88
C GLN A 226 16.79 -2.05 -13.42
N ILE A 227 15.81 -2.76 -13.98
CA ILE A 227 15.64 -2.88 -15.43
C ILE A 227 15.33 -1.51 -16.05
N ILE A 228 14.41 -0.74 -15.47
CA ILE A 228 14.06 0.61 -15.93
C ILE A 228 15.29 1.52 -15.90
N ALA A 229 16.06 1.52 -14.80
CA ALA A 229 17.28 2.31 -14.70
C ALA A 229 18.31 1.91 -15.77
N GLY A 230 18.53 0.61 -15.98
CA GLY A 230 19.45 0.10 -17.00
C GLY A 230 19.02 0.45 -18.42
N LEU A 231 17.72 0.33 -18.74
CA LEU A 231 17.17 0.70 -20.06
C LEU A 231 17.27 2.20 -20.32
N ALA A 232 17.04 3.02 -19.30
CA ALA A 232 17.16 4.48 -19.41
C ALA A 232 18.57 4.91 -19.82
N ILE A 233 19.61 4.27 -19.24
CA ILE A 233 21.00 4.55 -19.60
C ILE A 233 21.30 4.05 -21.03
N GLY A 234 20.86 2.84 -21.38
CA GLY A 234 21.15 2.23 -22.68
C GLY A 234 20.49 2.90 -23.89
N LEU A 235 19.32 3.54 -23.70
CA LEU A 235 18.57 4.20 -24.78
C LEU A 235 18.94 5.68 -25.00
N GLY A 236 20.05 6.15 -24.41
CA GLY A 236 20.50 7.54 -24.57
C GLY A 236 19.81 8.52 -23.61
N GLY A 237 19.37 8.04 -22.46
CA GLY A 237 18.64 8.79 -21.45
C GLY A 237 17.16 8.43 -21.44
N PRO A 238 16.45 8.64 -20.31
CA PRO A 238 15.00 8.45 -20.28
C PRO A 238 14.28 9.42 -21.27
N SER A 239 12.97 9.30 -21.40
CA SER A 239 12.13 10.29 -22.09
C SER A 239 10.82 10.40 -21.33
N LEU A 240 10.02 11.45 -21.54
CA LEU A 240 8.69 11.55 -20.91
C LEU A 240 7.83 10.31 -21.23
N SER A 241 7.91 9.82 -22.47
CA SER A 241 7.23 8.59 -22.90
C SER A 241 7.75 7.37 -22.13
N PHE A 242 9.07 7.24 -21.96
CA PHE A 242 9.67 6.16 -21.18
C PHE A 242 9.28 6.22 -19.70
N MET A 243 9.30 7.42 -19.09
CA MET A 243 8.87 7.63 -17.71
C MET A 243 7.39 7.26 -17.53
N PHE A 244 6.54 7.63 -18.48
CA PHE A 244 5.13 7.26 -18.43
C PHE A 244 4.94 5.74 -18.45
N VAL A 245 5.65 5.03 -19.34
CA VAL A 245 5.62 3.55 -19.37
C VAL A 245 6.17 2.94 -18.09
N ALA A 246 7.27 3.49 -17.55
CA ALA A 246 7.86 3.06 -16.28
C ALA A 246 6.86 3.24 -15.12
N LEU A 247 6.19 4.39 -15.05
CA LEU A 247 5.17 4.67 -14.05
C LEU A 247 3.94 3.77 -14.21
N LEU A 248 3.49 3.51 -15.44
CA LEU A 248 2.40 2.56 -15.68
C LEU A 248 2.75 1.15 -15.18
N LEU A 249 3.98 0.69 -15.46
CA LEU A 249 4.45 -0.61 -15.01
C LEU A 249 4.56 -0.66 -13.48
N GLN A 250 5.17 0.36 -12.86
CA GLN A 250 5.27 0.48 -11.41
C GLN A 250 3.91 0.48 -10.72
N GLN A 251 2.96 1.29 -11.22
CA GLN A 251 1.61 1.35 -10.69
C GLN A 251 0.88 0.02 -10.89
N SER A 252 1.04 -0.64 -12.04
CA SER A 252 0.46 -1.97 -12.28
C SER A 252 0.90 -2.99 -11.23
N ILE A 253 2.21 -3.05 -10.91
CA ILE A 253 2.74 -3.94 -9.87
C ILE A 253 2.16 -3.58 -8.50
N MET A 254 2.03 -2.28 -8.21
CA MET A 254 1.46 -1.81 -6.94
C MET A 254 0.01 -2.29 -6.76
N PHE A 255 -0.82 -2.21 -7.81
CA PHE A 255 -2.19 -2.74 -7.77
C PHE A 255 -2.22 -4.26 -7.59
N VAL A 256 -1.32 -5.01 -8.23
CA VAL A 256 -1.19 -6.45 -8.01
C VAL A 256 -0.80 -6.75 -6.55
N ALA A 257 0.09 -5.94 -5.96
CA ALA A 257 0.49 -6.07 -4.56
C ALA A 257 -0.65 -5.80 -3.59
N ILE A 258 -1.44 -4.75 -3.85
CA ILE A 258 -2.66 -4.45 -3.09
C ILE A 258 -3.65 -5.60 -3.24
N ALA A 259 -3.86 -6.13 -4.44
CA ALA A 259 -4.76 -7.25 -4.67
C ALA A 259 -4.33 -8.49 -3.88
N ALA A 260 -3.03 -8.78 -3.81
CA ALA A 260 -2.49 -9.89 -3.01
C ALA A 260 -2.78 -9.72 -1.52
N GLN A 261 -2.51 -8.53 -0.98
CA GLN A 261 -2.82 -8.21 0.42
C GLN A 261 -4.31 -8.30 0.72
N VAL A 262 -5.14 -7.67 -0.13
CA VAL A 262 -6.60 -7.66 0.01
C VAL A 262 -7.15 -9.07 -0.03
N THR A 263 -6.71 -9.90 -0.98
CA THR A 263 -7.16 -11.30 -1.10
C THR A 263 -6.74 -12.13 0.11
N ALA A 264 -5.48 -12.00 0.54
CA ALA A 264 -4.99 -12.74 1.70
C ALA A 264 -5.77 -12.34 2.97
N LEU A 265 -6.01 -11.04 3.16
CA LEU A 265 -6.77 -10.52 4.29
C LEU A 265 -8.24 -10.94 4.23
N ALA A 266 -8.83 -11.00 3.03
CA ALA A 266 -10.18 -11.49 2.82
C ALA A 266 -10.29 -12.98 3.17
N GLU A 267 -9.32 -13.81 2.80
CA GLU A 267 -9.29 -15.22 3.18
C GLU A 267 -9.15 -15.41 4.69
N ALA A 268 -8.29 -14.60 5.33
CA ALA A 268 -8.19 -14.61 6.79
C ALA A 268 -9.51 -14.19 7.45
N TYR A 269 -10.19 -13.16 6.92
CA TYR A 269 -11.50 -12.74 7.39
C TYR A 269 -12.54 -13.86 7.25
N ARG A 270 -12.58 -14.54 6.10
CA ARG A 270 -13.48 -15.67 5.85
C ARG A 270 -13.24 -16.82 6.84
N GLN A 271 -11.99 -17.11 7.18
CA GLN A 271 -11.66 -18.21 8.09
C GLN A 271 -11.82 -17.87 9.58
N LEU A 272 -11.69 -16.59 9.96
CA LEU A 272 -11.68 -16.16 11.37
C LEU A 272 -12.99 -15.55 11.84
N VAL A 273 -13.80 -15.00 10.92
CA VAL A 273 -15.01 -14.25 11.26
C VAL A 273 -16.27 -14.90 10.68
N LEU A 274 -16.23 -15.32 9.41
CA LEU A 274 -17.40 -15.94 8.79
C LEU A 274 -17.51 -17.42 9.22
N PRO A 275 -18.73 -17.95 9.44
CA PRO A 275 -18.92 -19.36 9.71
C PRO A 275 -18.42 -20.20 8.52
N PRO A 276 -17.83 -21.39 8.77
CA PRO A 276 -17.43 -22.28 7.68
C PRO A 276 -18.67 -22.68 6.88
N ALA A 277 -18.62 -22.44 5.58
CA ALA A 277 -19.59 -22.97 4.62
C ALA A 277 -19.42 -24.50 4.47
#